data_AF-A0A0Q4DC52-F1
#
_entry.id   AF-A0A0Q4DC52-F1
#
_cell.length_a   1.000
_cell.length_b   1.000
_cell.length_c   1.000
_cell.angle_alpha   90.00
_cell.angle_beta   90.00
_cell.angle_gamma   90.00
#
_symmetry.space_group_name_H-M   'P 1'
#
loop_
_entity.id
_entity.type
_entity.pdbx_description
1 polymer ?
#
loop_
_entity_poly.entity_id
_entity_poly.type
_entity_poly.pdbx_seq_one_letter_code
_entity_poly.pdbx_strand_id
1 'polypeptide(L)'
;MASILLAPQEAAERLLISERTLRDLKRKGLIRYVAVSARRIAYRPDDLDEYVESQVKQEAGPQPTTPPRKQVRRPSDIIPFSKRNG
;
A
#
# COMPACT_ATOMS: atom_id res chain seq x y z
N MET A 1 26.31 -13.26 -13.48
CA MET A 1 24.96 -13.41 -14.04
C MET A 1 24.64 -12.12 -14.77
N ALA A 2 24.33 -12.17 -16.07
CA ALA A 2 24.04 -10.97 -16.85
C ALA A 2 22.72 -10.35 -16.36
N SER A 3 22.77 -9.11 -15.88
CA SER A 3 21.59 -8.39 -15.39
C SER A 3 20.70 -8.01 -16.58
N ILE A 4 19.69 -8.84 -16.87
CA ILE A 4 18.70 -8.54 -17.90
C ILE A 4 17.88 -7.35 -17.38
N LEU A 5 18.00 -6.22 -18.08
CA LEU A 5 17.23 -5.01 -17.79
C LEU A 5 16.00 -5.00 -18.68
N LEU A 6 14.82 -4.86 -18.08
CA LEU A 6 13.55 -4.80 -18.77
C LEU A 6 13.18 -3.37 -19.12
N ALA A 7 12.68 -3.17 -20.33
CA ALA A 7 12.09 -1.91 -20.73
C ALA A 7 10.80 -1.64 -19.93
N PRO A 8 10.33 -0.38 -19.85
CA PRO A 8 9.09 -0.05 -19.15
C PRO A 8 7.87 -0.85 -19.62
N GLN A 9 7.79 -1.11 -20.92
CA GLN A 9 6.71 -1.90 -21.51
C GLN A 9 6.75 -3.36 -21.03
N GLU A 10 7.91 -4.01 -21.13
CA GLU A 10 8.10 -5.40 -20.68
C GLU A 10 7.88 -5.55 -19.16
N ALA A 11 8.30 -4.56 -18.38
CA ALA A 11 8.06 -4.53 -16.94
C ALA A 11 6.56 -4.39 -16.60
N ALA A 12 5.83 -3.58 -17.37
CA ALA A 12 4.39 -3.41 -17.21
C ALA A 12 3.63 -4.69 -17.58
N GLU A 13 4.04 -5.37 -18.66
CA GLU A 13 3.50 -6.67 -19.07
C GLU A 13 3.72 -7.75 -17.99
N ARG A 14 4.92 -7.82 -17.39
CA ARG A 14 5.20 -8.75 -16.28
C ARG A 14 4.31 -8.52 -15.06
N LEU A 15 4.08 -7.26 -14.71
CA LEU A 15 3.23 -6.89 -13.57
C LEU A 15 1.74 -6.91 -13.90
N LEU A 16 1.35 -7.21 -15.14
CA LEU A 16 -0.03 -7.16 -15.64
C LEU A 16 -0.70 -5.80 -15.40
N ILE A 17 0.04 -4.71 -15.57
CA ILE A 17 -0.46 -3.34 -15.43
C ILE A 17 -0.19 -2.52 -16.69
N SER A 18 -0.84 -1.36 -16.81
CA SER A 18 -0.51 -0.40 -17.86
C SER A 18 0.80 0.33 -17.58
N GLU A 19 1.51 0.76 -18.63
CA GLU A 19 2.69 1.63 -18.50
C GLU A 19 2.39 2.93 -17.74
N ARG A 20 1.17 3.46 -17.85
CA ARG A 20 0.73 4.63 -17.10
C ARG A 20 0.75 4.36 -15.61
N THR A 21 0.20 3.21 -15.19
CA THR A 21 0.22 2.78 -13.78
C THR A 21 1.66 2.62 -13.29
N LEU A 22 2.52 1.97 -14.08
CA LEU A 22 3.94 1.82 -13.74
C LEU A 22 4.64 3.18 -13.56
N ARG A 23 4.33 4.15 -14.42
CA ARG A 23 4.86 5.53 -14.31
C ARG A 23 4.39 6.22 -13.03
N ASP A 24 3.14 6.00 -12.64
CA ASP A 24 2.60 6.57 -11.40
C ASP A 24 3.19 5.91 -10.16
N LEU A 25 3.43 4.59 -10.17
CA LEU A 25 4.16 3.88 -9.10
C LEU A 25 5.58 4.45 -8.93
N LYS A 26 6.29 4.66 -10.05
CA LYS A 26 7.60 5.31 -10.05
C LYS A 26 7.51 6.72 -9.44
N ARG A 27 6.56 7.55 -9.88
CA ARG A 27 6.39 8.93 -9.37
C ARG A 27 6.13 8.98 -7.87
N LYS A 28 5.41 7.97 -7.35
CA LYS A 28 5.15 7.80 -5.92
C LYS A 28 6.32 7.19 -5.15
N GLY A 29 7.40 6.78 -5.84
CA GLY A 29 8.55 6.12 -5.22
C GLY A 29 8.25 4.70 -4.71
N LEU A 30 7.19 4.06 -5.22
CA LEU A 30 6.75 2.73 -4.75
C LEU A 30 7.48 1.57 -5.43
N ILE A 31 8.17 1.84 -6.55
CA ILE A 31 8.90 0.83 -7.30
C ILE A 31 10.31 1.33 -7.64
N ARG A 32 11.30 0.45 -7.51
CA ARG A 32 12.68 0.74 -7.85
C ARG A 32 12.87 0.68 -9.36
N TYR A 33 13.79 1.48 -9.89
CA TYR A 33 14.13 1.52 -11.29
C TYR A 33 15.59 1.88 -11.49
N VAL A 34 16.13 1.48 -12.63
CA VAL A 34 17.48 1.81 -13.08
C VAL A 34 17.40 2.95 -14.08
N ALA A 35 18.02 4.09 -13.76
CA ALA A 35 18.22 5.16 -14.72
C ALA A 35 19.41 4.82 -15.62
N VAL A 36 19.15 4.30 -16.82
CA VAL A 36 20.18 3.98 -17.82
C VAL A 36 20.74 5.27 -18.45
N SER A 37 19.90 6.29 -18.59
CA SER A 37 20.28 7.63 -19.06
C SER A 37 19.27 8.66 -18.54
N ALA A 38 19.53 9.95 -18.74
CA ALA A 38 18.62 11.04 -18.36
C ALA A 38 17.19 10.87 -18.91
N ARG A 39 17.02 10.21 -20.07
CA ARG A 39 15.73 9.97 -20.71
C ARG A 39 15.29 8.50 -20.76
N ARG A 40 16.16 7.55 -20.39
CA ARG A 40 15.87 6.12 -20.48
C ARG A 40 15.95 5.47 -19.11
N ILE A 41 14.89 4.74 -18.78
CA ILE A 41 14.82 3.93 -17.57
C ILE A 41 14.60 2.47 -17.94
N ALA A 42 15.06 1.59 -17.08
CA ALA A 42 14.83 0.16 -17.15
C ALA A 42 14.54 -0.38 -15.75
N TYR A 43 14.03 -1.59 -15.68
CA TYR A 43 13.69 -2.28 -14.43
C TYR A 43 14.51 -3.56 -14.33
N ARG A 44 14.99 -3.87 -13.13
CA ARG A 44 15.55 -5.19 -12.87
C ARG A 44 14.39 -6.14 -12.58
N PRO A 45 14.46 -7.39 -13.04
CA PRO A 45 13.48 -8.41 -12.68
C PRO A 45 13.37 -8.56 -11.16
N ASP A 46 14.49 -8.60 -10.44
CA ASP A 46 14.53 -8.72 -8.98
C ASP A 46 13.73 -7.60 -8.26
N ASP A 47 13.83 -6.35 -8.75
CA ASP A 47 13.09 -5.22 -8.16
C ASP A 47 11.58 -5.32 -8.41
N LEU A 48 11.17 -5.92 -9.54
CA LEU A 48 9.76 -6.18 -9.84
C LEU A 48 9.22 -7.28 -8.94
N ASP A 49 10.01 -8.33 -8.70
CA ASP A 49 9.64 -9.45 -7.84
C ASP A 49 9.50 -8.98 -6.38
N GLU A 50 10.45 -8.18 -5.87
CA GLU A 50 10.34 -7.52 -4.54
C GLU A 50 9.07 -6.66 -4.44
N TYR A 51 8.72 -5.93 -5.50
CA TYR A 51 7.48 -5.16 -5.52
C TYR A 51 6.25 -6.07 -5.42
N VAL A 52 6.21 -7.18 -6.15
CA VAL A 52 5.11 -8.15 -6.09
C VAL A 52 4.98 -8.72 -4.68
N GLU A 53 6.09 -9.15 -4.08
CA GLU A 53 6.13 -9.65 -2.70
C GLU A 53 5.58 -8.62 -1.71
N SER A 54 5.93 -7.33 -1.87
CA SER A 54 5.40 -6.26 -1.02
C SER A 54 3.88 -6.04 -1.16
N GLN A 55 3.29 -6.43 -2.29
CA GLN A 55 1.86 -6.27 -2.56
C GLN A 55 1.05 -7.51 -2.16
N VAL A 56 1.68 -8.61 -1.80
CA VAL A 56 0.97 -9.81 -1.35
C VAL A 56 0.16 -9.50 -0.09
N LYS A 57 -1.15 -9.62 -0.21
CA LYS A 57 -2.09 -9.50 0.91
C LYS A 57 -2.89 -10.78 1.01
N GLN A 58 -2.99 -11.30 2.22
CA GLN A 58 -3.88 -12.40 2.53
C GLN A 58 -5.23 -11.81 2.93
N GLU A 59 -6.28 -12.16 2.20
CA GLU A 59 -7.63 -11.91 2.69
C GLU A 59 -7.81 -12.71 3.98
N ALA A 60 -8.08 -12.01 5.09
CA ALA A 60 -8.48 -12.69 6.30
C ALA A 60 -9.78 -13.44 5.97
N GLY A 61 -9.78 -14.76 6.18
CA GLY A 61 -11.01 -15.54 6.12
C GLY A 61 -12.09 -14.93 7.02
N PRO A 62 -13.37 -15.28 6.83
CA PRO A 62 -14.47 -14.68 7.57
C PRO A 62 -14.17 -14.72 9.07
N GLN A 63 -13.79 -13.58 9.64
CA GLN A 63 -13.55 -13.49 11.07
C GLN A 63 -14.89 -13.73 11.74
N PRO A 64 -14.97 -14.58 12.77
CA PRO A 64 -16.16 -14.65 13.58
C PRO A 64 -16.41 -13.23 14.10
N THR A 65 -17.55 -12.67 13.75
CA THR A 65 -18.00 -11.35 14.20
C THR A 65 -18.17 -11.42 15.72
N THR A 66 -17.10 -11.18 16.47
CA THR A 66 -17.26 -10.83 17.88
C THR A 66 -18.12 -9.57 17.90
N PRO A 67 -19.31 -9.60 18.52
CA PRO A 67 -20.17 -8.43 18.58
C PRO A 67 -19.36 -7.28 19.19
N PRO A 68 -19.53 -6.04 18.71
CA PRO A 68 -18.83 -4.90 19.29
C PRO A 68 -19.08 -4.93 20.80
N ARG A 69 -17.99 -5.02 21.58
CA ARG A 69 -18.05 -4.99 23.03
C ARG A 69 -18.80 -3.73 23.42
N LYS A 70 -20.06 -3.88 23.85
CA LYS A 70 -20.86 -2.76 24.37
C LYS A 70 -20.00 -2.13 25.46
N GLN A 71 -19.44 -0.95 25.18
CA GLN A 71 -18.87 -0.12 26.23
C GLN A 71 -20.05 0.17 27.15
N VAL A 72 -20.09 -0.52 28.29
CA VAL A 72 -20.91 -0.13 29.41
C VAL A 72 -20.42 1.28 29.75
N ARG A 73 -21.14 2.29 29.26
CA ARG A 73 -20.94 3.66 29.70
C ARG A 73 -21.17 3.62 31.20
N ARG A 74 -20.07 3.69 31.96
CA ARG A 74 -20.17 3.96 33.39
C ARG A 74 -21.01 5.23 33.50
N PRO A 75 -21.99 5.31 34.41
CA PRO A 75 -22.71 6.54 34.65
C PRO A 75 -21.73 7.53 35.25
N SER A 76 -20.96 8.20 34.39
CA SER A 76 -20.18 9.37 34.73
C SER A 76 -21.20 10.42 35.15
N ASP A 77 -21.03 10.93 36.38
CA ASP A 77 -21.83 11.96 37.01
C ASP A 77 -22.29 13.00 35.99
N ILE A 78 -23.55 12.90 35.59
CA ILE A 78 -24.23 13.95 34.84
C ILE A 78 -24.40 15.09 35.85
N ILE A 79 -23.42 16.00 35.89
CA ILE A 79 -23.52 17.21 36.69
C ILE A 79 -24.64 18.05 36.07
N PRO A 80 -25.75 18.29 36.78
CA PRO A 80 -26.81 19.15 36.29
C PRO A 80 -26.26 20.55 36.05
N PHE A 81 -26.74 21.21 34.99
CA PHE A 81 -26.31 22.56 34.63
C PHE A 81 -26.41 23.57 35.80
N SER A 82 -27.27 23.30 36.78
CA SER A 82 -27.46 24.09 37.99
C SER A 82 -26.28 24.08 38.98
N LYS A 83 -25.31 23.17 38.84
CA LYS A 83 -24.14 23.07 39.75
C LYS A 83 -22.84 23.62 39.17
N ARG A 84 -22.88 24.31 38.02
CA ARG A 84 -21.65 24.64 37.26
C ARG A 84 -20.95 25.94 37.66
N ASN A 85 -21.61 26.88 38.36
CA ASN A 85 -20.98 28.11 38.86
C ASN A 85 -21.51 28.49 40.25
N GLY A 86 -20.62 28.50 41.23
CA GLY A 86 -20.68 29.26 42.47
C GLY A 86 -19.30 29.87 42.70
#